data_AF-A0A380X5K8-F1
#
_entry.id   AF-A0A380X5K8-F1
#
_cell.length_a   1.000
_cell.length_b   1.000
_cell.length_c   1.000
_cell.angle_alpha   90.00
_cell.angle_beta   90.00
_cell.angle_gamma   90.00
#
_symmetry.space_group_name_H-M   'P 1'
#
loop_
_entity.id
_entity.type
_entity.pdbx_description
1 polymer ?
#
loop_
_entity_poly.entity_id
_entity_poly.type
_entity_poly.pdbx_seq_one_letter_code
_entity_poly.pdbx_strand_id
1 'polypeptide(L)'
;MEKFTKNAPHLKEAWNKNAFELLILAGSRAWEAWNKGKGIEWQNIADALQIEPFNTQGGAIPRYDQKPVILGNNQLAEIDQLCIASPDQRYIKIIQCGELSQQEITALCLNLATTTKAEIVELVDSATLTLNENLSDYIQRLREQGTETAEMIAQVAQSEEITVKDKSATSEKSRAFKQWLGLDLALQRGSREIYAYNGTIWQQLDDETLEEKAVEFFEANQLLYSDVSVLRLINTLKMQLPKMTEPSPTLIYFRNGTLNRSTLLFEPIKREDFVTSHLNCDYTDQPQNTPHFNQWMDFVANGNEQKKTNILAALYAVLTNRYDWQLFLEITGDGGSGKSVFAKIATMLVGNNSTTQGRLEDMDEPRGRENFINKNLIISSEQSRYGGDGAGLKSITGGDPVNIDPKYRKPFDAVIQAIVMIVNNEATRFTERCGGIDRRRVIYHFDRVVPDEQRDPHLLAKIEQEISGIVYQLMQRFKDPMDAKRALHNQQTSAEALEVKSQTDHITEFCGYFLTSDKCDGLFIGNARMFGKERTHLYPAYLAFTGTSGIKELNLNNFAISLRQGIKQQRNEFDYNKQKTKAGVRTNIHFKDVDEFIKTFLK
;
A
#
# COMPACT_ATOMS: atom_id res chain seq x y z
N MET A 1 3.06 -51.19 -3.59
CA MET A 1 4.13 -52.13 -4.01
C MET A 1 3.89 -52.39 -5.49
N GLU A 2 4.69 -51.99 -6.46
CA GLU A 2 6.05 -51.43 -6.55
C GLU A 2 5.94 -50.18 -7.45
N LYS A 3 6.17 -48.94 -6.94
CA LYS A 3 5.96 -47.73 -7.75
C LYS A 3 7.17 -47.35 -8.64
N PHE A 4 8.37 -47.85 -8.32
CA PHE A 4 9.61 -47.45 -9.01
C PHE A 4 10.36 -48.68 -9.52
N THR A 5 10.68 -48.69 -10.81
CA THR A 5 11.27 -49.86 -11.50
C THR A 5 12.79 -49.75 -11.65
N LYS A 6 13.37 -48.56 -11.41
CA LYS A 6 14.80 -48.28 -11.58
C LYS A 6 15.36 -47.47 -10.39
N ASN A 7 16.66 -47.58 -10.14
CA ASN A 7 17.36 -46.70 -9.19
C ASN A 7 18.05 -45.56 -9.94
N ALA A 8 18.11 -44.39 -9.32
CA ALA A 8 18.88 -43.26 -9.82
C ALA A 8 20.38 -43.62 -9.98
N PRO A 9 21.09 -42.97 -10.91
CA PRO A 9 22.53 -43.13 -11.06
C PRO A 9 23.25 -42.96 -9.73
N HIS A 10 24.20 -43.85 -9.47
CA HIS A 10 25.04 -43.88 -8.27
C HIS A 10 24.34 -44.08 -6.92
N LEU A 11 23.01 -44.21 -6.86
CA LEU A 11 22.30 -44.44 -5.60
C LEU A 11 22.78 -45.70 -4.85
N LYS A 12 23.24 -46.73 -5.57
CA LYS A 12 23.73 -47.98 -4.96
C LYS A 12 25.17 -47.90 -4.41
N GLU A 13 25.90 -46.82 -4.66
CA GLU A 13 27.27 -46.62 -4.15
C GLU A 13 27.26 -46.61 -2.62
N ALA A 14 28.33 -47.14 -2.01
CA ALA A 14 28.37 -47.36 -0.55
C ALA A 14 28.21 -46.07 0.27
N TRP A 15 28.75 -44.95 -0.22
CA TRP A 15 28.69 -43.67 0.48
C TRP A 15 27.28 -43.03 0.44
N ASN A 16 26.49 -43.29 -0.61
CA ASN A 16 25.11 -42.83 -0.73
C ASN A 16 24.11 -43.65 0.12
N LYS A 17 24.59 -44.70 0.79
CA LYS A 17 23.80 -45.48 1.77
C LYS A 17 24.05 -45.05 3.22
N ASN A 18 24.85 -44.01 3.42
CA ASN A 18 25.12 -43.47 4.76
C ASN A 18 23.88 -42.73 5.29
N ALA A 19 23.60 -42.86 6.60
CA ALA A 19 22.35 -42.40 7.21
C ALA A 19 22.30 -40.90 7.53
N PHE A 20 23.42 -40.18 7.39
CA PHE A 20 23.53 -38.79 7.86
C PHE A 20 23.02 -37.76 6.86
N GLU A 21 23.53 -37.72 5.62
CA GLU A 21 23.11 -36.75 4.60
C GLU A 21 23.33 -37.35 3.21
N LEU A 22 22.33 -37.21 2.32
CA LEU A 22 22.42 -37.64 0.93
C LEU A 22 22.59 -36.41 0.03
N LEU A 23 23.61 -36.43 -0.82
CA LEU A 23 23.86 -35.39 -1.82
C LEU A 23 23.31 -35.80 -3.19
N ILE A 24 22.44 -34.96 -3.75
CA ILE A 24 21.86 -35.14 -5.07
C ILE A 24 22.27 -33.94 -5.93
N LEU A 25 22.94 -34.16 -7.07
CA LEU A 25 23.14 -33.12 -8.09
C LEU A 25 21.95 -33.18 -9.06
N ALA A 26 21.23 -32.08 -9.23
CA ALA A 26 20.03 -32.03 -10.09
C ALA A 26 20.03 -30.79 -10.99
N GLY A 27 19.60 -30.93 -12.24
CA GLY A 27 19.43 -29.84 -13.19
C GLY A 27 20.17 -30.04 -14.51
N SER A 28 20.01 -29.07 -15.42
CA SER A 28 20.46 -29.17 -16.81
C SER A 28 21.96 -29.44 -16.99
N ARG A 29 22.78 -29.08 -16.00
CA ARG A 29 24.25 -29.27 -16.01
C ARG A 29 24.74 -30.30 -15.00
N ALA A 30 23.88 -31.10 -14.36
CA ALA A 30 24.28 -32.00 -13.26
C ALA A 30 25.39 -33.01 -13.63
N TRP A 31 25.34 -33.58 -14.84
CA TRP A 31 26.39 -34.50 -15.31
C TRP A 31 27.71 -33.78 -15.65
N GLU A 32 27.62 -32.56 -16.17
CA GLU A 32 28.78 -31.71 -16.48
C GLU A 32 29.46 -31.24 -15.20
N ALA A 33 28.68 -30.84 -14.19
CA ALA A 33 29.16 -30.39 -12.89
C ALA A 33 30.02 -31.46 -12.21
N TRP A 34 29.61 -32.74 -12.28
CA TRP A 34 30.38 -33.85 -11.73
C TRP A 34 31.59 -34.25 -12.60
N ASN A 35 31.39 -34.39 -13.92
CA ASN A 35 32.40 -34.78 -14.91
C ASN A 35 33.36 -35.89 -14.40
N LYS A 36 32.79 -37.02 -13.93
CA LYS A 36 33.54 -38.18 -13.41
C LYS A 36 34.52 -37.83 -12.28
N GLY A 37 34.13 -36.92 -11.39
CA GLY A 37 34.96 -36.46 -10.27
C GLY A 37 35.99 -35.38 -10.63
N LYS A 38 36.06 -34.98 -11.90
CA LYS A 38 37.02 -33.98 -12.41
C LYS A 38 36.38 -32.63 -12.73
N GLY A 39 35.08 -32.48 -12.50
CA GLY A 39 34.39 -31.21 -12.68
C GLY A 39 34.84 -30.20 -11.62
N ILE A 40 35.19 -28.99 -12.05
CA ILE A 40 35.60 -27.91 -11.13
C ILE A 40 34.45 -27.57 -10.18
N GLU A 41 33.22 -27.55 -10.68
CA GLU A 41 32.01 -27.31 -9.89
C GLU A 41 31.85 -28.36 -8.77
N TRP A 42 31.99 -29.65 -9.08
CA TRP A 42 31.99 -30.71 -8.08
C TRP A 42 33.12 -30.63 -7.06
N GLN A 43 34.35 -30.29 -7.49
CA GLN A 43 35.47 -30.12 -6.56
C GLN A 43 35.21 -28.98 -5.58
N ASN A 44 34.70 -27.85 -6.07
CA ASN A 44 34.31 -26.71 -5.24
C ASN A 44 33.20 -27.07 -4.24
N ILE A 45 32.16 -27.78 -4.70
CA ILE A 45 31.08 -28.27 -3.83
C ILE A 45 31.65 -29.19 -2.73
N ALA A 46 32.48 -30.16 -3.12
CA ALA A 46 33.06 -31.11 -2.19
C ALA A 46 33.98 -30.45 -1.15
N ASP A 47 34.75 -29.42 -1.54
CA ASP A 47 35.60 -28.68 -0.63
C ASP A 47 34.81 -27.76 0.29
N ALA A 48 33.80 -27.06 -0.23
CA ALA A 48 32.98 -26.14 0.57
C ALA A 48 32.07 -26.89 1.57
N LEU A 49 31.55 -28.07 1.19
CA LEU A 49 30.84 -28.96 2.10
C LEU A 49 31.78 -29.81 2.99
N GLN A 50 33.10 -29.65 2.84
CA GLN A 50 34.12 -30.36 3.61
C GLN A 50 33.97 -31.89 3.56
N ILE A 51 33.66 -32.45 2.38
CA ILE A 51 33.48 -33.89 2.20
C ILE A 51 34.78 -34.63 2.55
N GLU A 52 34.70 -35.50 3.55
CA GLU A 52 35.80 -36.36 3.97
C GLU A 52 35.88 -37.62 3.08
N PRO A 53 37.08 -38.22 2.90
CA PRO A 53 37.22 -39.52 2.24
C PRO A 53 36.35 -40.59 2.91
N PHE A 54 35.58 -41.34 2.11
CA PHE A 54 34.67 -42.36 2.63
C PHE A 54 35.38 -43.70 2.81
N ASN A 55 35.49 -44.16 4.06
CA ASN A 55 36.17 -45.42 4.38
C ASN A 55 35.26 -46.62 4.14
N THR A 56 35.71 -47.55 3.30
CA THR A 56 35.04 -48.84 3.07
C THR A 56 35.93 -49.99 3.54
N GLN A 57 35.38 -51.20 3.61
CA GLN A 57 36.16 -52.42 3.87
C GLN A 57 37.27 -52.66 2.81
N GLY A 58 37.14 -52.07 1.62
CA GLY A 58 38.11 -52.16 0.52
C GLY A 58 39.09 -50.99 0.40
N GLY A 59 39.11 -50.06 1.37
CA GLY A 59 39.94 -48.85 1.34
C GLY A 59 39.13 -47.55 1.35
N ALA A 60 39.83 -46.42 1.47
CA ALA A 60 39.23 -45.09 1.47
C ALA A 60 38.95 -44.60 0.04
N ILE A 61 37.73 -44.15 -0.23
CA ILE A 61 37.37 -43.49 -1.49
C ILE A 61 37.70 -41.99 -1.33
N PRO A 62 38.61 -41.43 -2.14
CA PRO A 62 38.94 -40.00 -2.07
C PRO A 62 37.72 -39.11 -2.26
N ARG A 63 37.74 -37.90 -1.67
CA ARG A 63 36.59 -36.97 -1.69
C ARG A 63 35.97 -36.74 -3.07
N TYR A 64 36.79 -36.46 -4.08
CA TYR A 64 36.30 -36.11 -5.41
C TYR A 64 35.84 -37.34 -6.22
N ASP A 65 36.26 -38.54 -5.83
CA ASP A 65 35.90 -39.80 -6.48
C ASP A 65 34.58 -40.38 -5.92
N GLN A 66 34.04 -39.80 -4.85
CA GLN A 66 32.72 -40.14 -4.33
C GLN A 66 31.65 -39.68 -5.32
N LYS A 67 30.82 -40.62 -5.81
CA LYS A 67 29.86 -40.35 -6.90
C LYS A 67 28.49 -39.96 -6.36
N PRO A 68 28.07 -38.69 -6.44
CA PRO A 68 26.78 -38.27 -5.88
C PRO A 68 25.65 -38.91 -6.67
N VAL A 69 24.43 -38.89 -6.12
CA VAL A 69 23.26 -39.20 -6.94
C VAL A 69 23.12 -38.08 -7.97
N ILE A 70 23.01 -38.41 -9.25
CA ILE A 70 22.97 -37.41 -10.33
C ILE A 70 21.67 -37.53 -11.11
N LEU A 71 20.94 -36.42 -11.20
CA LEU A 71 19.67 -36.27 -11.90
C LEU A 71 19.79 -35.18 -12.98
N GLY A 72 20.27 -35.56 -14.17
CA GLY A 72 20.21 -34.67 -15.35
C GLY A 72 18.86 -34.77 -16.07
N ASN A 73 18.71 -34.05 -17.17
CA ASN A 73 17.45 -33.96 -17.94
C ASN A 73 16.77 -35.33 -18.18
N ASN A 74 17.53 -36.34 -18.60
CA ASN A 74 16.99 -37.68 -18.86
C ASN A 74 16.47 -38.37 -17.59
N GLN A 75 17.11 -38.15 -16.45
CA GLN A 75 16.67 -38.72 -15.16
C GLN A 75 15.47 -37.94 -14.61
N LEU A 76 15.46 -36.62 -14.76
CA LEU A 76 14.34 -35.77 -14.34
C LEU A 76 13.07 -36.08 -15.15
N ALA A 77 13.21 -36.38 -16.45
CA ALA A 77 12.09 -36.81 -17.30
C ALA A 77 11.50 -38.17 -16.90
N GLU A 78 12.29 -39.08 -16.31
CA GLU A 78 11.86 -40.41 -15.83
C GLU A 78 11.74 -40.48 -14.29
N ILE A 79 11.58 -39.34 -13.60
CA ILE A 79 11.66 -39.26 -12.14
C ILE A 79 10.56 -40.05 -11.42
N ASP A 80 9.42 -40.27 -12.08
CA ASP A 80 8.30 -41.09 -11.60
C ASP A 80 8.62 -42.59 -11.56
N GLN A 81 9.64 -43.04 -12.30
CA GLN A 81 10.08 -44.44 -12.35
C GLN A 81 11.37 -44.70 -11.56
N LEU A 82 12.03 -43.64 -11.08
CA LEU A 82 13.31 -43.68 -10.38
C LEU A 82 13.15 -43.62 -8.86
N CYS A 83 13.77 -44.55 -8.15
CA CYS A 83 14.09 -44.37 -6.74
C CYS A 83 15.33 -43.49 -6.63
N ILE A 84 15.24 -42.32 -5.99
CA ILE A 84 16.35 -41.35 -5.90
C ILE A 84 17.04 -41.32 -4.53
N ALA A 85 16.45 -41.94 -3.51
CA ALA A 85 16.98 -41.96 -2.15
C ALA A 85 16.53 -43.23 -1.42
N SER A 86 17.27 -43.62 -0.38
CA SER A 86 16.91 -44.76 0.47
C SER A 86 15.60 -44.50 1.23
N PRO A 87 14.74 -45.51 1.47
CA PRO A 87 13.51 -45.33 2.24
C PRO A 87 13.70 -44.77 3.66
N ASP A 88 14.85 -45.05 4.27
CA ASP A 88 15.17 -44.57 5.62
C ASP A 88 15.98 -43.26 5.63
N GLN A 89 16.22 -42.64 4.46
CA GLN A 89 16.93 -41.37 4.36
C GLN A 89 16.15 -40.25 5.07
N ARG A 90 16.83 -39.47 5.92
CA ARG A 90 16.23 -38.38 6.70
C ARG A 90 16.66 -36.98 6.26
N TYR A 91 17.91 -36.82 5.81
CA TYR A 91 18.45 -35.53 5.39
C TYR A 91 18.92 -35.63 3.94
N ILE A 92 18.42 -34.73 3.10
CA ILE A 92 18.71 -34.70 1.66
C ILE A 92 19.06 -33.27 1.26
N LYS A 93 20.18 -33.11 0.57
CA LYS A 93 20.59 -31.83 0.01
C LYS A 93 20.67 -31.97 -1.50
N ILE A 94 19.82 -31.20 -2.18
CA ILE A 94 19.73 -31.14 -3.64
C ILE A 94 20.55 -29.93 -4.09
N ILE A 95 21.65 -30.21 -4.77
CA ILE A 95 22.50 -29.20 -5.38
C ILE A 95 21.96 -28.92 -6.79
N GLN A 96 21.47 -27.71 -7.00
CA GLN A 96 20.96 -27.26 -8.29
C GLN A 96 22.12 -26.91 -9.23
N CYS A 97 22.39 -27.77 -10.20
CA CYS A 97 23.42 -27.59 -11.22
C CYS A 97 22.79 -27.11 -12.54
N GLY A 98 22.75 -25.80 -12.75
CA GLY A 98 22.10 -25.18 -13.91
C GLY A 98 20.62 -24.94 -13.67
N GLU A 99 19.82 -25.08 -14.73
CA GLU A 99 18.37 -24.82 -14.63
C GLU A 99 17.65 -26.03 -14.05
N LEU A 100 16.74 -25.76 -13.12
CA LEU A 100 15.81 -26.72 -12.54
C LEU A 100 14.47 -26.01 -12.38
N SER A 101 13.48 -26.47 -13.13
CA SER A 101 12.15 -25.85 -13.15
C SER A 101 11.39 -26.14 -11.85
N GLN A 102 10.44 -25.26 -11.50
CA GLN A 102 9.55 -25.49 -10.35
C GLN A 102 8.73 -26.79 -10.46
N GLN A 103 8.48 -27.25 -11.69
CA GLN A 103 7.82 -28.53 -11.95
C GLN A 103 8.71 -29.73 -11.63
N GLU A 104 10.00 -29.68 -12.00
CA GLU A 104 10.97 -30.70 -11.63
C GLU A 104 11.22 -30.72 -10.11
N ILE A 105 11.28 -29.56 -9.46
CA ILE A 105 11.36 -29.45 -8.00
C ILE A 105 10.14 -30.12 -7.36
N THR A 106 8.94 -29.86 -7.88
CA THR A 106 7.70 -30.48 -7.41
C THR A 106 7.74 -32.01 -7.58
N ALA A 107 8.20 -32.51 -8.73
CA ALA A 107 8.30 -33.94 -9.01
C ALA A 107 9.33 -34.64 -8.12
N LEU A 108 10.47 -33.99 -7.85
CA LEU A 108 11.46 -34.44 -6.86
C LEU A 108 10.84 -34.54 -5.47
N CYS A 109 10.13 -33.51 -5.03
CA CYS A 109 9.46 -33.50 -3.72
C CYS A 109 8.41 -34.59 -3.61
N LEU A 110 7.63 -34.84 -4.67
CA LEU A 110 6.65 -35.92 -4.73
C LEU A 110 7.32 -37.30 -4.63
N ASN A 111 8.42 -37.50 -5.36
CA ASN A 111 9.21 -38.72 -5.28
C ASN A 111 9.71 -38.94 -3.84
N LEU A 112 10.33 -37.94 -3.23
CA LEU A 112 10.86 -38.02 -1.86
C LEU A 112 9.75 -38.23 -0.82
N ALA A 113 8.61 -37.54 -0.97
CA ALA A 113 7.47 -37.68 -0.08
C ALA A 113 6.91 -39.11 -0.07
N THR A 114 6.91 -39.78 -1.23
CA THR A 114 6.36 -41.12 -1.40
C THR A 114 7.35 -42.25 -1.14
N THR A 115 8.66 -42.01 -1.31
CA THR A 115 9.69 -43.07 -1.22
C THR A 115 10.51 -43.04 0.05
N THR A 116 10.59 -41.90 0.76
CA THR A 116 11.52 -41.71 1.87
C THR A 116 10.85 -41.22 3.14
N LYS A 117 11.61 -41.26 4.25
CA LYS A 117 11.31 -40.60 5.53
C LYS A 117 12.07 -39.28 5.68
N ALA A 118 12.38 -38.59 4.58
CA ALA A 118 13.10 -37.32 4.64
C ALA A 118 12.37 -36.31 5.54
N GLU A 119 13.09 -35.78 6.53
CA GLU A 119 12.65 -34.77 7.48
C GLU A 119 13.20 -33.39 7.09
N ILE A 120 14.43 -33.34 6.55
CA ILE A 120 15.06 -32.11 6.06
C ILE A 120 15.43 -32.31 4.59
N VAL A 121 14.90 -31.43 3.74
CA VAL A 121 15.24 -31.36 2.32
C VAL A 121 15.55 -29.93 1.92
N GLU A 122 16.79 -29.69 1.50
CA GLU A 122 17.30 -28.37 1.14
C GLU A 122 17.65 -28.35 -0.36
N LEU A 123 17.19 -27.32 -1.07
CA LEU A 123 17.62 -27.01 -2.42
C LEU A 123 18.62 -25.85 -2.35
N VAL A 124 19.85 -26.08 -2.82
CA VAL A 124 20.95 -25.11 -2.76
C VAL A 124 21.55 -24.88 -4.14
N ASP A 125 22.03 -23.66 -4.39
CA ASP A 125 22.72 -23.31 -5.64
C ASP A 125 24.12 -23.95 -5.72
N SER A 126 24.50 -24.51 -6.88
CA SER A 126 25.80 -25.18 -7.03
C SER A 126 27.01 -24.26 -6.96
N ALA A 127 26.88 -22.99 -7.35
CA ALA A 127 27.99 -22.05 -7.40
C ALA A 127 28.28 -21.40 -6.04
N THR A 128 27.22 -21.12 -5.27
CA THR A 128 27.31 -20.35 -4.02
C THR A 128 27.00 -21.19 -2.78
N LEU A 129 26.38 -22.36 -2.93
CA LEU A 129 25.85 -23.21 -1.84
C LEU A 129 24.90 -22.48 -0.89
N THR A 130 24.31 -21.37 -1.33
CA THR A 130 23.23 -20.70 -0.59
C THR A 130 21.94 -21.50 -0.72
N LEU A 131 21.13 -21.45 0.33
CA LEU A 131 19.81 -22.07 0.34
C LEU A 131 18.88 -21.30 -0.62
N ASN A 132 18.52 -21.95 -1.73
CA ASN A 132 17.51 -21.45 -2.66
C ASN A 132 16.11 -21.65 -2.07
N GLU A 133 15.84 -22.85 -1.57
CA GLU A 133 14.52 -23.20 -1.03
C GLU A 133 14.64 -24.30 0.04
N ASN A 134 13.86 -24.18 1.12
CA ASN A 134 13.67 -25.25 2.10
C ASN A 134 12.40 -26.03 1.75
N LEU A 135 12.56 -27.26 1.29
CA LEU A 135 11.48 -28.11 0.76
C LEU A 135 10.85 -29.02 1.83
N SER A 136 11.33 -28.95 3.08
CA SER A 136 10.92 -29.85 4.17
C SER A 136 9.43 -29.76 4.48
N ASP A 137 8.91 -28.54 4.66
CA ASP A 137 7.49 -28.30 4.93
C ASP A 137 6.60 -28.64 3.73
N TYR A 138 7.13 -28.50 2.53
CA TYR A 138 6.40 -28.87 1.31
C TYR A 138 6.24 -30.40 1.21
N ILE A 139 7.29 -31.16 1.50
CA ILE A 139 7.26 -32.63 1.55
C ILE A 139 6.32 -33.14 2.66
N GLN A 140 6.32 -32.50 3.84
CA GLN A 140 5.37 -32.83 4.92
C GLN A 140 3.91 -32.63 4.45
N ARG A 141 3.60 -31.47 3.84
CA ARG A 141 2.27 -31.18 3.30
C ARG A 141 1.83 -32.21 2.25
N LEU A 142 2.74 -32.63 1.36
CA LEU A 142 2.45 -33.66 0.36
C LEU A 142 2.09 -35.02 0.98
N ARG A 143 2.67 -35.36 2.13
CA ARG A 143 2.33 -36.60 2.87
C ARG A 143 0.97 -36.51 3.58
N GLU A 144 0.62 -35.33 4.11
CA GLU A 144 -0.62 -35.11 4.85
C GLU A 144 -1.86 -34.96 3.95
N GLN A 145 -1.72 -34.27 2.82
CA GLN A 145 -2.85 -33.87 1.96
C GLN A 145 -3.19 -34.87 0.85
N GLY A 146 -2.39 -35.93 0.69
CA GLY A 146 -2.53 -36.90 -0.39
C GLY A 146 -1.91 -36.40 -1.71
N THR A 147 -1.33 -37.31 -2.49
CA THR A 147 -0.49 -36.97 -3.64
C THR A 147 -1.25 -36.66 -4.93
N GLU A 148 -2.59 -36.77 -4.96
CA GLU A 148 -3.39 -36.75 -6.20
C GLU A 148 -3.26 -35.45 -7.01
N THR A 149 -3.24 -34.28 -6.35
CA THR A 149 -3.11 -32.98 -7.05
C THR A 149 -1.69 -32.76 -7.59
N ALA A 150 -0.67 -33.21 -6.84
CA ALA A 150 0.73 -33.16 -7.27
C ALA A 150 1.02 -34.21 -8.36
N GLU A 151 0.38 -35.37 -8.30
CA GLU A 151 0.43 -36.41 -9.33
C GLU A 151 -0.20 -35.92 -10.64
N MET A 152 -1.31 -35.15 -10.59
CA MET A 152 -1.84 -34.46 -11.78
C MET A 152 -0.87 -33.42 -12.35
N ILE A 153 -0.22 -32.62 -11.50
CA ILE A 153 0.80 -31.64 -11.94
C ILE A 153 2.00 -32.33 -12.58
N ALA A 154 2.45 -33.47 -12.02
CA ALA A 154 3.55 -34.26 -12.54
C ALA A 154 3.18 -35.04 -13.83
N GLN A 155 1.96 -35.57 -13.94
CA GLN A 155 1.47 -36.22 -15.17
C GLN A 155 1.30 -35.24 -16.33
N VAL A 156 0.92 -33.99 -16.06
CA VAL A 156 0.90 -32.92 -17.08
C VAL A 156 2.32 -32.58 -17.54
N ALA A 157 3.37 -32.86 -16.76
CA ALA A 157 4.77 -32.63 -17.15
C ALA A 157 5.36 -33.73 -18.05
N GLN A 158 4.72 -34.90 -18.18
CA GLN A 158 5.08 -35.93 -19.15
C GLN A 158 4.54 -35.66 -20.56
N SER A 159 3.77 -34.59 -20.77
CA SER A 159 3.41 -34.20 -22.14
C SER A 159 4.63 -33.61 -22.82
N GLU A 160 5.11 -34.34 -23.83
CA GLU A 160 5.92 -33.93 -24.99
C GLU A 160 5.99 -32.41 -25.16
N GLU A 161 7.18 -31.87 -25.53
CA GLU A 161 7.28 -30.56 -26.20
C GLU A 161 6.04 -30.37 -27.07
N ILE A 162 5.16 -29.42 -26.71
CA ILE A 162 3.91 -29.23 -27.44
C ILE A 162 4.30 -28.87 -28.86
N THR A 163 4.30 -29.85 -29.76
CA THR A 163 4.75 -29.66 -31.13
C THR A 163 3.61 -28.99 -31.88
N VAL A 164 3.60 -27.66 -31.84
CA VAL A 164 2.57 -26.86 -32.50
C VAL A 164 2.84 -26.83 -33.99
N LYS A 165 1.78 -26.96 -34.79
CA LYS A 165 1.84 -26.87 -36.27
C LYS A 165 0.95 -25.71 -36.75
N ASP A 166 1.11 -25.30 -38.00
CA ASP A 166 0.28 -24.23 -38.57
C ASP A 166 -1.22 -24.50 -38.46
N LYS A 167 -1.63 -25.76 -38.60
CA LYS A 167 -3.03 -26.22 -38.52
C LYS A 167 -3.57 -26.36 -37.09
N SER A 168 -2.72 -26.25 -36.06
CA SER A 168 -3.14 -26.32 -34.66
C SER A 168 -4.14 -25.22 -34.33
N ALA A 169 -5.09 -25.52 -33.44
CA ALA A 169 -6.09 -24.53 -33.02
C ALA A 169 -5.41 -23.36 -32.28
N THR A 170 -5.93 -22.14 -32.41
CA THR A 170 -5.36 -20.97 -31.72
C THR A 170 -5.27 -21.17 -30.20
N SER A 171 -6.20 -21.93 -29.61
CA SER A 171 -6.18 -22.28 -28.19
C SER A 171 -4.99 -23.17 -27.82
N GLU A 172 -4.54 -24.05 -28.72
CA GLU A 172 -3.35 -24.89 -28.53
C GLU A 172 -2.07 -24.05 -28.70
N LYS A 173 -2.01 -23.24 -29.78
CA LYS A 173 -0.90 -22.29 -29.99
C LYS A 173 -0.72 -21.37 -28.78
N SER A 174 -1.83 -20.89 -28.21
CA SER A 174 -1.84 -20.01 -27.03
C SER A 174 -1.31 -20.70 -25.76
N ARG A 175 -1.63 -21.99 -25.55
CA ARG A 175 -1.09 -22.74 -24.40
C ARG A 175 0.41 -22.99 -24.56
N ALA A 176 0.84 -23.37 -25.76
CA ALA A 176 2.26 -23.53 -26.08
C ALA A 176 3.02 -22.21 -25.97
N PHE A 177 2.42 -21.10 -26.41
CA PHE A 177 3.00 -19.77 -26.23
C PHE A 177 3.16 -19.40 -24.76
N LYS A 178 2.13 -19.65 -23.93
CA LYS A 178 2.23 -19.44 -22.48
C LYS A 178 3.37 -20.26 -21.85
N GLN A 179 3.52 -21.53 -22.27
CA GLN A 179 4.59 -22.39 -21.78
C GLN A 179 5.96 -21.93 -22.26
N TRP A 180 6.09 -21.54 -23.53
CA TRP A 180 7.32 -21.02 -24.13
C TRP A 180 7.78 -19.72 -23.48
N LEU A 181 6.84 -18.84 -23.09
CA LEU A 181 7.16 -17.62 -22.34
C LEU A 181 7.81 -17.95 -20.98
N GLY A 182 7.42 -19.05 -20.34
CA GLY A 182 7.93 -19.43 -19.01
C GLY A 182 7.59 -18.43 -17.89
N LEU A 183 6.69 -17.47 -18.15
CA LEU A 183 6.30 -16.43 -17.22
C LEU A 183 5.06 -16.84 -16.42
N ASP A 184 5.03 -16.43 -15.16
CA ASP A 184 3.81 -16.51 -14.36
C ASP A 184 2.89 -15.34 -14.69
N LEU A 185 1.86 -15.61 -15.49
CA LEU A 185 0.98 -14.61 -16.09
C LEU A 185 -0.41 -14.58 -15.47
N ALA A 186 -0.96 -13.37 -15.30
CA ALA A 186 -2.34 -13.13 -14.90
C ALA A 186 -2.96 -11.98 -15.70
N LEU A 187 -4.29 -11.95 -15.77
CA LEU A 187 -5.06 -10.93 -16.46
C LEU A 187 -5.72 -9.98 -15.45
N GLN A 188 -5.49 -8.68 -15.59
CA GLN A 188 -6.22 -7.69 -14.82
C GLN A 188 -7.68 -7.61 -15.29
N ARG A 189 -8.62 -7.65 -14.34
CA ARG A 189 -10.04 -7.49 -14.63
C ARG A 189 -10.32 -6.06 -15.12
N GLY A 190 -11.22 -5.92 -16.09
CA GLY A 190 -11.58 -4.62 -16.65
C GLY A 190 -10.67 -4.18 -17.79
N SER A 191 -9.42 -3.80 -17.49
CA SER A 191 -8.46 -3.33 -18.51
C SER A 191 -8.05 -4.42 -19.49
N ARG A 192 -8.09 -5.70 -19.07
CA ARG A 192 -7.62 -6.86 -19.85
C ARG A 192 -6.12 -6.81 -20.19
N GLU A 193 -5.35 -6.10 -19.37
CA GLU A 193 -3.89 -6.07 -19.44
C GLU A 193 -3.32 -7.35 -18.83
N ILE A 194 -2.19 -7.81 -19.39
CA ILE A 194 -1.47 -9.00 -18.89
C ILE A 194 -0.37 -8.51 -17.96
N TYR A 195 -0.23 -9.20 -16.83
CA TYR A 195 0.85 -8.97 -15.87
C TYR A 195 1.68 -10.24 -15.71
N ALA A 196 2.99 -10.08 -15.56
CA ALA A 196 3.91 -11.14 -15.17
C ALA A 196 4.39 -10.95 -13.73
N TYR A 197 4.42 -12.03 -12.96
CA TYR A 197 5.02 -12.03 -11.64
C TYR A 197 6.53 -12.19 -11.74
N ASN A 198 7.28 -11.26 -11.14
CA ASN A 198 8.75 -11.25 -11.19
C ASN A 198 9.41 -11.83 -9.92
N GLY A 199 8.64 -12.50 -9.06
CA GLY A 199 9.09 -13.00 -7.76
C GLY A 199 8.82 -12.06 -6.58
N THR A 200 8.42 -10.81 -6.84
CA THR A 200 8.05 -9.84 -5.79
C THR A 200 6.71 -9.18 -6.08
N ILE A 201 6.51 -8.67 -7.29
CA ILE A 201 5.30 -7.98 -7.74
C ILE A 201 4.88 -8.42 -9.15
N TRP A 202 3.64 -8.09 -9.48
CA TRP A 202 3.07 -8.22 -10.81
C TRP A 202 3.39 -6.97 -11.63
N GLN A 203 4.19 -7.13 -12.68
CA GLN A 203 4.54 -6.06 -13.62
C GLN A 203 3.74 -6.21 -14.90
N GLN A 204 3.23 -5.09 -15.40
CA GLN A 204 2.49 -5.08 -16.67
C GLN A 204 3.43 -5.47 -17.82
N LEU A 205 2.98 -6.41 -18.64
CA LEU A 205 3.52 -6.65 -19.97
C LEU A 205 2.70 -5.80 -20.95
N ASP A 206 3.34 -4.79 -21.53
CA ASP A 206 2.71 -3.97 -22.56
C ASP A 206 2.43 -4.80 -23.83
N ASP A 207 1.46 -4.33 -24.62
CA ASP A 207 1.01 -5.06 -25.82
C ASP A 207 2.13 -5.14 -26.89
N GLU A 208 3.05 -4.16 -26.98
CA GLU A 208 4.18 -4.18 -27.93
C GLU A 208 5.15 -5.32 -27.59
N THR A 209 5.55 -5.44 -26.33
CA THR A 209 6.39 -6.55 -25.84
C THR A 209 5.71 -7.91 -26.05
N LEU A 210 4.39 -8.00 -25.86
CA LEU A 210 3.64 -9.24 -26.12
C LEU A 210 3.59 -9.61 -27.60
N GLU A 211 3.47 -8.62 -28.48
CA GLU A 211 3.50 -8.81 -29.93
C GLU A 211 4.89 -9.28 -30.39
N GLU A 212 5.96 -8.66 -29.91
CA GLU A 212 7.34 -9.09 -30.17
C GLU A 212 7.55 -10.54 -29.73
N LYS A 213 7.19 -10.89 -28.49
CA LYS A 213 7.31 -12.27 -28.00
C LYS A 213 6.45 -13.27 -28.75
N ALA A 214 5.27 -12.87 -29.21
CA ALA A 214 4.43 -13.73 -30.03
C ALA A 214 5.10 -14.02 -31.39
N VAL A 215 5.73 -13.02 -32.02
CA VAL A 215 6.51 -13.19 -33.24
C VAL A 215 7.70 -14.13 -33.01
N GLU A 216 8.48 -13.90 -31.95
CA GLU A 216 9.60 -14.78 -31.56
C GLU A 216 9.14 -16.23 -31.37
N PHE A 217 7.97 -16.44 -30.74
CA PHE A 217 7.38 -17.76 -30.58
C PHE A 217 7.01 -18.41 -31.93
N PHE A 218 6.39 -17.67 -32.84
CA PHE A 218 6.05 -18.21 -34.17
C PHE A 218 7.32 -18.61 -34.93
N GLU A 219 8.35 -17.78 -34.91
CA GLU A 219 9.62 -18.03 -35.60
C GLU A 219 10.39 -19.21 -34.99
N ALA A 220 10.49 -19.28 -33.66
CA ALA A 220 11.15 -20.38 -32.94
C ALA A 220 10.49 -21.74 -33.25
N ASN A 221 9.18 -21.76 -33.51
CA ASN A 221 8.41 -22.96 -33.84
C ASN A 221 8.18 -23.16 -35.35
N GLN A 222 8.82 -22.35 -36.21
CA GLN A 222 8.68 -22.40 -37.68
C GLN A 222 7.23 -22.32 -38.16
N LEU A 223 6.42 -21.50 -37.51
CA LEU A 223 5.01 -21.29 -37.80
C LEU A 223 4.82 -20.02 -38.65
N LEU A 224 3.82 -20.04 -39.53
CA LEU A 224 3.42 -18.86 -40.29
C LEU A 224 2.64 -17.90 -39.40
N TYR A 225 2.94 -16.60 -39.54
CA TYR A 225 2.25 -15.53 -38.83
C TYR A 225 1.87 -14.35 -39.73
N SER A 226 0.86 -13.62 -39.26
CA SER A 226 0.39 -12.33 -39.71
C SER A 226 -0.07 -11.52 -38.49
N ASP A 227 -0.25 -10.22 -38.66
CA ASP A 227 -0.89 -9.31 -37.70
C ASP A 227 -2.13 -9.92 -37.02
N VAL A 228 -3.07 -10.43 -37.81
CA VAL A 228 -4.32 -11.05 -37.32
C VAL A 228 -4.03 -12.29 -36.49
N SER A 229 -3.05 -13.11 -36.87
CA SER A 229 -2.71 -14.33 -36.13
C SER A 229 -2.05 -14.05 -34.79
N VAL A 230 -1.19 -13.01 -34.73
CA VAL A 230 -0.54 -12.53 -33.50
C VAL A 230 -1.59 -12.00 -32.53
N LEU A 231 -2.47 -11.11 -33.01
CA LEU A 231 -3.55 -10.57 -32.19
C LEU A 231 -4.52 -11.67 -31.71
N ARG A 232 -4.83 -12.67 -32.55
CA ARG A 232 -5.66 -13.81 -32.14
C ARG A 232 -4.99 -14.67 -31.08
N LEU A 233 -3.67 -14.87 -31.17
CA LEU A 233 -2.88 -15.60 -30.17
C LEU A 233 -2.96 -14.88 -28.82
N ILE A 234 -2.63 -13.58 -28.78
CA ILE A 234 -2.64 -12.76 -27.56
C ILE A 234 -4.05 -12.69 -26.95
N ASN A 235 -5.08 -12.47 -27.78
CA ASN A 235 -6.47 -12.44 -27.28
C ASN A 235 -6.91 -13.80 -26.71
N THR A 236 -6.45 -14.89 -27.32
CA THR A 236 -6.71 -16.24 -26.80
C THR A 236 -5.98 -16.49 -25.49
N LEU A 237 -4.73 -16.01 -25.36
CA LEU A 237 -3.98 -16.03 -24.11
C LEU A 237 -4.74 -15.28 -23.02
N LYS A 238 -5.19 -14.05 -23.28
CA LYS A 238 -6.02 -13.25 -22.35
C LYS A 238 -7.25 -14.02 -21.85
N MET A 239 -7.86 -14.87 -22.68
CA MET A 239 -9.01 -15.71 -22.27
C MET A 239 -8.63 -16.90 -21.39
N GLN A 240 -7.39 -17.40 -21.49
CA GLN A 240 -6.88 -18.58 -20.77
C GLN A 240 -6.18 -18.24 -19.45
N LEU A 241 -5.79 -16.98 -19.24
CA LEU A 241 -5.07 -16.56 -18.03
C LEU A 241 -5.97 -16.50 -16.78
N PRO A 242 -5.42 -16.80 -15.59
CA PRO A 242 -6.11 -16.53 -14.33
C PRO A 242 -6.35 -15.02 -14.19
N LYS A 243 -7.47 -14.66 -13.57
CA LYS A 243 -7.83 -13.25 -13.36
C LYS A 243 -7.27 -12.78 -12.03
N MET A 244 -6.60 -11.64 -12.03
CA MET A 244 -6.14 -10.97 -10.81
C MET A 244 -7.33 -10.65 -9.92
N THR A 245 -7.17 -10.85 -8.62
CA THR A 245 -8.06 -10.27 -7.60
C THR A 245 -7.55 -8.88 -7.23
N GLU A 246 -8.44 -8.03 -6.73
CA GLU A 246 -8.02 -6.71 -6.26
C GLU A 246 -7.20 -6.87 -4.98
N PRO A 247 -6.04 -6.19 -4.86
CA PRO A 247 -5.26 -6.19 -3.63
C PRO A 247 -6.12 -5.71 -2.46
N SER A 248 -5.93 -6.32 -1.29
CA SER A 248 -6.69 -5.92 -0.12
C SER A 248 -6.40 -4.46 0.27
N PRO A 249 -7.43 -3.61 0.45
CA PRO A 249 -7.22 -2.21 0.87
C PRO A 249 -6.70 -2.10 2.31
N THR A 250 -6.76 -3.19 3.08
CA THR A 250 -6.23 -3.25 4.44
C THR A 250 -4.72 -3.51 4.49
N LEU A 251 -4.06 -3.80 3.37
CA LEU A 251 -2.64 -4.12 3.32
C LEU A 251 -1.80 -2.93 2.84
N ILE A 252 -0.59 -2.80 3.38
CA ILE A 252 0.48 -1.92 2.90
C ILE A 252 1.62 -2.81 2.45
N TYR A 253 2.01 -2.70 1.18
CA TYR A 253 3.11 -3.48 0.65
C TYR A 253 4.41 -2.68 0.79
N PHE A 254 5.41 -3.28 1.41
CA PHE A 254 6.80 -2.83 1.52
C PHE A 254 7.68 -3.71 0.62
N ARG A 255 8.95 -3.35 0.38
CA ARG A 255 9.83 -4.20 -0.45
C ARG A 255 10.04 -5.60 0.14
N ASN A 256 10.01 -5.71 1.47
CA ASN A 256 10.33 -6.93 2.22
C ASN A 256 9.11 -7.66 2.80
N GLY A 257 7.88 -7.24 2.49
CA GLY A 257 6.67 -7.85 3.04
C GLY A 257 5.44 -6.96 2.97
N THR A 258 4.37 -7.39 3.62
CA THR A 258 3.09 -6.69 3.69
C THR A 258 2.68 -6.47 5.14
N LEU A 259 2.21 -5.27 5.46
CA LEU A 259 1.69 -4.90 6.77
C LEU A 259 0.17 -4.79 6.71
N ASN A 260 -0.53 -5.51 7.58
CA ASN A 260 -1.96 -5.34 7.74
C ASN A 260 -2.28 -4.11 8.60
N ARG A 261 -2.98 -3.13 8.04
CA ARG A 261 -3.35 -1.85 8.70
C ARG A 261 -4.28 -2.01 9.89
N SER A 262 -5.03 -3.12 9.96
CA SER A 262 -6.00 -3.37 11.02
C SER A 262 -5.37 -4.12 12.19
N THR A 263 -4.56 -5.15 11.91
CA THR A 263 -3.92 -5.98 12.94
C THR A 263 -2.50 -5.54 13.29
N LEU A 264 -1.88 -4.71 12.45
CA LEU A 264 -0.46 -4.31 12.49
C LEU A 264 0.49 -5.52 12.41
N LEU A 265 0.03 -6.64 11.86
CA LEU A 265 0.85 -7.83 11.61
C LEU A 265 1.59 -7.67 10.28
N PHE A 266 2.90 -7.96 10.30
CA PHE A 266 3.75 -7.99 9.11
C PHE A 266 3.97 -9.43 8.63
N GLU A 267 3.72 -9.68 7.35
CA GLU A 267 3.84 -11.00 6.70
C GLU A 267 4.62 -10.89 5.39
N PRO A 268 5.16 -11.99 4.83
CA PRO A 268 5.71 -11.98 3.47
C PRO A 268 4.65 -11.61 2.41
N ILE A 269 5.07 -10.99 1.31
CA ILE A 269 4.18 -10.75 0.16
C ILE A 269 3.77 -12.10 -0.41
N LYS A 270 2.45 -12.33 -0.54
CA LYS A 270 1.93 -13.53 -1.17
C LYS A 270 1.72 -13.25 -2.64
N ARG A 271 2.11 -14.19 -3.50
CA ARG A 271 1.95 -14.06 -4.96
C ARG A 271 0.46 -13.87 -5.34
N GLU A 272 -0.44 -14.44 -4.55
CA GLU A 272 -1.90 -14.34 -4.66
C GLU A 272 -2.47 -12.96 -4.30
N ASP A 273 -1.69 -12.07 -3.69
CA ASP A 273 -2.13 -10.71 -3.34
C ASP A 273 -2.20 -9.78 -4.56
N PHE A 274 -1.70 -10.22 -5.73
CA PHE A 274 -1.71 -9.50 -7.00
C PHE A 274 -1.16 -8.06 -6.92
N VAL A 275 -0.13 -7.89 -6.09
CA VAL A 275 0.52 -6.60 -5.82
C VAL A 275 1.23 -6.10 -7.07
N THR A 276 0.85 -4.93 -7.56
CA THR A 276 1.50 -4.28 -8.72
C THR A 276 2.49 -3.19 -8.34
N SER A 277 2.48 -2.76 -7.07
CA SER A 277 3.44 -1.81 -6.53
C SER A 277 3.51 -1.91 -5.01
N HIS A 278 4.67 -1.55 -4.45
CA HIS A 278 4.91 -1.44 -3.02
C HIS A 278 5.54 -0.08 -2.70
N LEU A 279 5.55 0.30 -1.43
CA LEU A 279 6.35 1.42 -0.95
C LEU A 279 7.81 1.16 -1.23
N ASN A 280 8.53 2.19 -1.66
CA ASN A 280 9.96 2.08 -1.93
C ASN A 280 10.79 2.12 -0.63
N CYS A 281 10.43 1.30 0.35
CA CYS A 281 11.12 1.18 1.64
C CYS A 281 10.86 -0.20 2.27
N ASP A 282 11.74 -0.59 3.19
CA ASP A 282 11.59 -1.82 3.97
C ASP A 282 10.83 -1.50 5.26
N TYR A 283 9.93 -2.38 5.66
CA TYR A 283 9.38 -2.38 7.02
C TYR A 283 10.42 -2.93 7.98
N THR A 284 10.63 -2.24 9.10
CA THR A 284 11.62 -2.62 10.11
C THR A 284 11.08 -2.39 11.51
N ASP A 285 11.39 -3.32 12.41
CA ASP A 285 11.16 -3.18 13.85
C ASP A 285 12.38 -2.59 14.58
N GLN A 286 13.42 -2.21 13.83
CA GLN A 286 14.61 -1.58 14.40
C GLN A 286 14.59 -0.07 14.21
N PRO A 287 14.99 0.70 15.24
CA PRO A 287 15.10 2.14 15.12
C PRO A 287 16.15 2.51 14.07
N GLN A 288 15.80 3.48 13.22
CA GLN A 288 16.71 4.08 12.25
C GLN A 288 16.80 5.58 12.49
N ASN A 289 17.96 6.15 12.15
CA ASN A 289 18.18 7.58 12.25
C ASN A 289 17.39 8.31 11.16
N THR A 290 16.62 9.33 11.56
CA THR A 290 15.87 10.20 10.64
C THR A 290 16.19 11.69 10.88
N PRO A 291 17.47 12.09 10.83
CA PRO A 291 17.88 13.45 11.21
C PRO A 291 17.18 14.54 10.38
N HIS A 292 16.96 14.33 9.09
CA HIS A 292 16.36 15.33 8.21
C HIS A 292 14.85 15.47 8.45
N PHE A 293 14.15 14.36 8.63
CA PHE A 293 12.75 14.36 9.07
C PHE A 293 12.59 15.01 10.43
N ASN A 294 13.46 14.70 11.40
CA ASN A 294 13.41 15.28 12.74
C ASN A 294 13.65 16.79 12.70
N GLN A 295 14.64 17.25 11.93
CA GLN A 295 14.93 18.66 11.73
C GLN A 295 13.72 19.40 11.11
N TRP A 296 13.11 18.81 10.07
CA TRP A 296 11.91 19.37 9.46
C TRP A 296 10.73 19.40 10.45
N MET A 297 10.54 18.34 11.23
CA MET A 297 9.49 18.23 12.25
C MET A 297 9.65 19.32 13.32
N ASP A 298 10.87 19.50 13.83
CA ASP A 298 11.17 20.51 14.85
C ASP A 298 10.95 21.94 14.30
N PHE A 299 11.25 22.16 13.02
CA PHE A 299 10.96 23.42 12.33
C PHE A 299 9.46 23.72 12.26
N VAL A 300 8.64 22.78 11.76
CA VAL A 300 7.19 23.01 11.59
C VAL A 300 6.41 22.98 12.90
N ALA A 301 6.91 22.27 13.91
CA ALA A 301 6.33 22.24 15.25
C ALA A 301 6.69 23.47 16.09
N ASN A 302 7.78 24.18 15.74
CA ASN A 302 8.23 25.39 16.40
C ASN A 302 8.37 25.24 17.94
N GLY A 303 8.94 24.13 18.39
CA GLY A 303 9.11 23.81 19.81
C GLY A 303 7.83 23.36 20.54
N ASN A 304 6.69 23.23 19.85
CA ASN A 304 5.45 22.71 20.42
C ASN A 304 5.36 21.18 20.27
N GLU A 305 5.67 20.46 21.35
CA GLU A 305 5.63 18.98 21.38
C GLU A 305 4.22 18.40 21.13
N GLN A 306 3.16 19.13 21.51
CA GLN A 306 1.79 18.71 21.20
C GLN A 306 1.52 18.80 19.70
N LYS A 307 1.93 19.90 19.06
CA LYS A 307 1.82 20.07 17.60
C LYS A 307 2.63 19.01 16.86
N LYS A 308 3.85 18.72 17.31
CA LYS A 308 4.68 17.62 16.78
C LYS A 308 3.96 16.28 16.85
N THR A 309 3.39 15.94 18.02
CA THR A 309 2.60 14.71 18.19
C THR A 309 1.38 14.68 17.25
N ASN A 310 0.68 15.80 17.09
CA ASN A 310 -0.48 15.89 16.21
C ASN A 310 -0.10 15.72 14.73
N ILE A 311 1.01 16.29 14.28
CA ILE A 311 1.55 16.12 12.91
C ILE A 311 1.90 14.65 12.66
N LEU A 312 2.58 14.00 13.61
CA LEU A 312 2.84 12.56 13.52
C LEU A 312 1.55 11.74 13.43
N ALA A 313 0.50 12.12 14.18
CA ALA A 313 -0.79 11.44 14.10
C ALA A 313 -1.45 11.59 12.72
N ALA A 314 -1.27 12.73 12.05
CA ALA A 314 -1.73 12.92 10.66
C ALA A 314 -1.00 12.01 9.68
N LEU A 315 0.33 11.93 9.78
CA LEU A 315 1.12 11.02 8.94
C LEU A 315 0.81 9.55 9.23
N TYR A 316 0.54 9.19 10.48
CA TYR A 316 0.08 7.86 10.86
C TYR A 316 -1.28 7.52 10.22
N ALA A 317 -2.24 8.46 10.28
CA ALA A 317 -3.55 8.27 9.65
C ALA A 317 -3.41 8.04 8.15
N VAL A 318 -2.53 8.81 7.48
CA VAL A 318 -2.20 8.67 6.05
C VAL A 318 -1.61 7.29 5.76
N LEU A 319 -0.56 6.88 6.48
CA LEU A 319 0.10 5.57 6.31
C LEU A 319 -0.90 4.41 6.47
N THR A 320 -1.71 4.46 7.52
CA THR A 320 -2.66 3.39 7.88
C THR A 320 -4.03 3.53 7.21
N ASN A 321 -4.17 4.48 6.27
CA ASN A 321 -5.39 4.81 5.52
C ASN A 321 -6.66 4.87 6.38
N ARG A 322 -6.63 5.66 7.47
CA ARG A 322 -7.78 5.85 8.38
C ARG A 322 -8.82 6.82 7.83
N TYR A 323 -9.31 6.54 6.62
CA TYR A 323 -10.41 7.29 6.01
C TYR A 323 -11.70 7.16 6.83
N ASP A 324 -11.86 6.07 7.58
CA ASP A 324 -13.01 5.73 8.42
C ASP A 324 -13.17 6.63 9.67
N TRP A 325 -12.16 7.44 9.99
CA TRP A 325 -12.23 8.34 11.14
C TRP A 325 -13.11 9.58 10.93
N GLN A 326 -13.65 9.77 9.72
CA GLN A 326 -14.43 10.95 9.36
C GLN A 326 -13.64 12.24 9.49
N LEU A 327 -12.36 12.19 9.12
CA LEU A 327 -11.44 13.34 9.17
C LEU A 327 -10.77 13.55 7.81
N PHE A 328 -10.48 14.81 7.49
CA PHE A 328 -9.59 15.23 6.43
C PHE A 328 -8.57 16.23 6.96
N LEU A 329 -7.43 16.31 6.29
CA LEU A 329 -6.30 17.13 6.68
C LEU A 329 -6.28 18.41 5.87
N GLU A 330 -5.93 19.51 6.51
CA GLU A 330 -5.67 20.77 5.83
C GLU A 330 -4.40 21.43 6.35
N ILE A 331 -3.51 21.78 5.44
CA ILE A 331 -2.19 22.33 5.72
C ILE A 331 -2.12 23.71 5.08
N THR A 332 -1.87 24.72 5.92
CA THR A 332 -1.84 26.14 5.56
C THR A 332 -0.51 26.78 5.94
N GLY A 333 -0.22 27.98 5.44
CA GLY A 333 1.03 28.71 5.71
C GLY A 333 1.66 29.31 4.46
N ASP A 334 2.74 30.06 4.59
CA ASP A 334 3.33 30.79 3.47
C ASP A 334 4.25 29.95 2.56
N GLY A 335 4.60 30.49 1.40
CA GLY A 335 5.59 29.88 0.51
C GLY A 335 6.90 29.59 1.26
N GLY A 336 7.40 28.35 1.16
CA GLY A 336 8.61 27.94 1.87
C GLY A 336 8.43 27.54 3.34
N SER A 337 7.19 27.34 3.82
CA SER A 337 6.93 26.93 5.21
C SER A 337 6.96 25.42 5.49
N GLY A 338 7.32 24.60 4.50
CA GLY A 338 7.40 23.14 4.67
C GLY A 338 6.10 22.38 4.37
N LYS A 339 5.04 23.05 3.91
CA LYS A 339 3.77 22.38 3.51
C LYS A 339 3.96 21.37 2.39
N SER A 340 4.76 21.74 1.38
CA SER A 340 5.08 20.85 0.26
C SER A 340 5.88 19.63 0.73
N VAL A 341 6.70 19.78 1.77
CA VAL A 341 7.43 18.66 2.39
C VAL A 341 6.45 17.71 3.08
N PHE A 342 5.48 18.22 3.84
CA PHE A 342 4.40 17.40 4.44
C PHE A 342 3.65 16.58 3.38
N ALA A 343 3.20 17.23 2.31
CA ALA A 343 2.45 16.58 1.24
C ALA A 343 3.29 15.49 0.53
N LYS A 344 4.59 15.73 0.36
CA LYS A 344 5.51 14.75 -0.24
C LYS A 344 5.80 13.57 0.70
N ILE A 345 6.00 13.80 2.00
CA ILE A 345 6.12 12.71 2.98
C ILE A 345 4.85 11.85 2.97
N ALA A 346 3.67 12.48 3.01
CA ALA A 346 2.40 11.76 2.91
C ALA A 346 2.28 10.92 1.62
N THR A 347 2.72 11.48 0.49
CA THR A 347 2.78 10.75 -0.79
C THR A 347 3.76 9.58 -0.73
N MET A 348 4.93 9.74 -0.09
CA MET A 348 5.92 8.68 0.08
C MET A 348 5.41 7.53 0.96
N LEU A 349 4.62 7.84 2.00
CA LEU A 349 4.02 6.86 2.91
C LEU A 349 2.88 6.05 2.26
N VAL A 350 2.25 6.58 1.21
CA VAL A 350 1.15 5.94 0.49
C VAL A 350 1.59 5.30 -0.82
N GLY A 351 2.60 5.87 -1.47
CA GLY A 351 3.04 5.53 -2.82
C GLY A 351 2.36 6.40 -3.89
N ASN A 352 3.10 6.68 -4.96
CA ASN A 352 2.63 7.53 -6.06
C ASN A 352 1.40 6.94 -6.77
N ASN A 353 1.33 5.61 -6.94
CA ASN A 353 0.23 4.95 -7.62
C ASN A 353 -1.10 5.03 -6.84
N SER A 354 -1.03 5.11 -5.51
CA SER A 354 -2.18 5.21 -4.61
C SER A 354 -2.50 6.66 -4.19
N THR A 355 -1.76 7.63 -4.74
CA THR A 355 -2.00 9.06 -4.54
C THR A 355 -2.56 9.68 -5.82
N THR A 356 -3.42 10.68 -5.69
CA THR A 356 -3.92 11.45 -6.82
C THR A 356 -4.11 12.92 -6.46
N GLN A 357 -4.11 13.79 -7.46
CA GLN A 357 -4.50 15.18 -7.31
C GLN A 357 -5.93 15.37 -7.80
N GLY A 358 -6.69 16.23 -7.13
CA GLY A 358 -8.06 16.54 -7.54
C GLY A 358 -8.59 17.79 -6.86
N ARG A 359 -9.57 18.43 -7.48
CA ARG A 359 -10.25 19.58 -6.89
C ARG A 359 -11.28 19.12 -5.89
N LEU A 360 -11.64 19.98 -4.95
CA LEU A 360 -12.70 19.66 -3.99
C LEU A 360 -14.06 19.54 -4.70
N GLU A 361 -14.28 20.30 -5.78
CA GLU A 361 -15.52 20.19 -6.58
C GLU A 361 -15.66 18.83 -7.28
N ASP A 362 -14.54 18.22 -7.71
CA ASP A 362 -14.56 16.91 -8.37
C ASP A 362 -15.08 15.81 -7.44
N MET A 363 -15.03 16.02 -6.11
CA MET A 363 -15.56 15.09 -5.12
C MET A 363 -17.09 15.13 -5.07
N ASP A 364 -17.72 16.25 -5.44
CA ASP A 364 -19.18 16.38 -5.46
C ASP A 364 -19.77 15.88 -6.80
N GLU A 365 -18.97 15.85 -7.86
CA GLU A 365 -19.40 15.46 -9.19
C GLU A 365 -19.19 13.96 -9.47
N PRO A 366 -20.23 13.18 -9.84
CA PRO A 366 -20.08 11.77 -10.17
C PRO A 366 -19.01 11.46 -11.24
N ARG A 367 -18.81 12.38 -12.19
CA ARG A 367 -17.77 12.25 -13.22
C ARG A 367 -16.37 12.53 -12.70
N GLY A 368 -16.21 13.54 -11.84
CA GLY A 368 -14.93 13.89 -11.23
C GLY A 368 -14.36 12.76 -10.37
N ARG A 369 -15.25 12.00 -9.72
CA ARG A 369 -14.90 10.86 -8.85
C ARG A 369 -14.20 9.70 -9.54
N GLU A 370 -14.25 9.59 -10.87
CA GLU A 370 -13.56 8.53 -11.63
C GLU A 370 -12.06 8.49 -11.28
N ASN A 371 -11.43 9.66 -11.10
CA ASN A 371 -10.00 9.79 -10.81
C ASN A 371 -9.60 9.36 -9.38
N PHE A 372 -10.58 9.12 -8.51
CA PHE A 372 -10.37 8.80 -7.09
C PHE A 372 -10.52 7.31 -6.79
N ILE A 373 -10.91 6.51 -7.78
CA ILE A 373 -11.04 5.06 -7.64
C ILE A 373 -9.67 4.45 -7.31
N ASN A 374 -9.65 3.55 -6.32
CA ASN A 374 -8.45 2.83 -5.88
C ASN A 374 -7.30 3.74 -5.41
N LYS A 375 -7.62 4.96 -4.96
CA LYS A 375 -6.68 5.88 -4.33
C LYS A 375 -6.88 5.89 -2.82
N ASN A 376 -5.78 6.06 -2.09
CA ASN A 376 -5.75 6.12 -0.63
C ASN A 376 -5.48 7.55 -0.14
N LEU A 377 -4.92 8.41 -0.99
CA LEU A 377 -4.65 9.81 -0.70
C LEU A 377 -5.08 10.69 -1.87
N ILE A 378 -5.94 11.67 -1.58
CA ILE A 378 -6.33 12.71 -2.53
C ILE A 378 -5.75 14.03 -2.03
N ILE A 379 -4.90 14.65 -2.84
CA ILE A 379 -4.29 15.95 -2.54
C ILE A 379 -4.99 17.03 -3.35
N SER A 380 -5.57 18.01 -2.67
CA SER A 380 -6.21 19.17 -3.26
C SER A 380 -5.39 20.42 -2.94
N SER A 381 -4.71 20.95 -3.97
CA SER A 381 -3.88 22.16 -3.83
C SER A 381 -4.59 23.39 -4.40
N GLU A 382 -4.27 24.56 -3.85
CA GLU A 382 -4.72 25.87 -4.35
C GLU A 382 -6.25 26.05 -4.33
N GLN A 383 -6.92 25.47 -3.34
CA GLN A 383 -8.37 25.51 -3.15
C GLN A 383 -8.75 26.52 -2.05
N SER A 384 -8.46 27.81 -2.21
CA SER A 384 -8.72 28.82 -1.16
C SER A 384 -10.22 29.04 -0.87
N ARG A 385 -11.11 28.66 -1.79
CA ARG A 385 -12.55 28.72 -1.62
C ARG A 385 -13.19 27.45 -2.18
N TYR A 386 -14.11 26.88 -1.42
CA TYR A 386 -14.93 25.77 -1.86
C TYR A 386 -16.41 26.15 -1.83
N GLY A 387 -17.04 26.10 -3.01
CA GLY A 387 -18.43 26.51 -3.22
C GLY A 387 -19.45 25.38 -3.12
N GLY A 388 -19.01 24.12 -3.08
CA GLY A 388 -19.87 22.93 -3.02
C GLY A 388 -20.63 22.80 -1.70
N ASP A 389 -21.64 21.94 -1.68
CA ASP A 389 -22.44 21.64 -0.48
C ASP A 389 -21.73 20.67 0.49
N GLY A 390 -20.52 20.23 0.14
CA GLY A 390 -19.71 19.29 0.91
C GLY A 390 -20.20 17.87 0.85
N ALA A 391 -21.25 17.53 0.10
CA ALA A 391 -21.88 16.22 0.14
C ALA A 391 -20.90 15.11 -0.25
N GLY A 392 -20.19 15.29 -1.36
CA GLY A 392 -19.17 14.36 -1.83
C GLY A 392 -18.01 14.23 -0.84
N LEU A 393 -17.46 15.36 -0.39
CA LEU A 393 -16.40 15.37 0.63
C LEU A 393 -16.82 14.65 1.92
N LYS A 394 -18.06 14.85 2.39
CA LYS A 394 -18.62 14.18 3.58
C LYS A 394 -18.78 12.67 3.36
N SER A 395 -19.20 12.24 2.17
CA SER A 395 -19.35 10.82 1.85
C SER A 395 -18.00 10.12 1.72
N ILE A 396 -17.02 10.72 1.03
CA ILE A 396 -15.66 10.16 0.90
C ILE A 396 -14.99 10.05 2.26
N THR A 397 -14.97 11.14 3.03
CA THR A 397 -14.41 11.11 4.40
C THR A 397 -15.25 10.25 5.35
N GLY A 398 -16.53 10.02 5.04
CA GLY A 398 -17.42 9.19 5.84
C GLY A 398 -17.29 7.68 5.57
N GLY A 399 -16.71 7.29 4.44
CA GLY A 399 -16.76 5.91 3.93
C GLY A 399 -18.12 5.52 3.36
N ASP A 400 -18.96 6.49 2.98
CA ASP A 400 -20.26 6.24 2.39
C ASP A 400 -20.13 5.92 0.88
N PRO A 401 -20.99 5.05 0.32
CA PRO A 401 -21.03 4.82 -1.13
C PRO A 401 -21.36 6.11 -1.89
N VAL A 402 -20.63 6.34 -2.98
CA VAL A 402 -20.85 7.46 -3.90
C VAL A 402 -21.08 6.93 -5.31
N ASN A 403 -21.93 7.64 -6.05
CA ASN A 403 -22.13 7.35 -7.46
C ASN A 403 -20.93 7.86 -8.28
N ILE A 404 -20.45 7.02 -9.19
CA ILE A 404 -19.39 7.32 -10.15
C ILE A 404 -19.96 7.14 -11.56
N ASP A 405 -19.71 8.12 -12.44
CA ASP A 405 -20.13 8.16 -13.84
C ASP A 405 -18.90 8.21 -14.77
N PRO A 406 -18.21 7.07 -14.99
CA PRO A 406 -16.99 7.04 -15.80
C PRO A 406 -17.28 7.24 -17.28
N LYS A 407 -16.38 7.89 -17.99
CA LYS A 407 -16.57 8.18 -19.42
C LYS A 407 -16.71 6.88 -20.23
N TYR A 408 -17.74 6.79 -21.07
CA TYR A 408 -18.02 5.63 -21.94
C TYR A 408 -18.30 4.31 -21.21
N ARG A 409 -18.62 4.35 -19.92
CA ARG A 409 -19.01 3.17 -19.12
C ARG A 409 -20.34 3.43 -18.43
N LYS A 410 -20.97 2.37 -17.89
CA LYS A 410 -22.18 2.53 -17.09
C LYS A 410 -21.81 3.10 -15.71
N PRO A 411 -22.60 4.04 -15.17
CA PRO A 411 -22.44 4.48 -13.80
C PRO A 411 -22.57 3.32 -12.82
N PHE A 412 -21.84 3.41 -11.70
CA PHE A 412 -21.90 2.45 -10.61
C PHE A 412 -21.62 3.14 -9.28
N ASP A 413 -22.03 2.50 -8.19
CA ASP A 413 -21.74 2.99 -6.84
C ASP A 413 -20.51 2.29 -6.27
N ALA A 414 -19.64 3.06 -5.62
CA ALA A 414 -18.44 2.55 -4.96
C ALA A 414 -18.09 3.38 -3.73
N VAL A 415 -17.29 2.81 -2.83
CA VAL A 415 -16.75 3.52 -1.67
C VAL A 415 -15.33 3.97 -2.00
N ILE A 416 -15.08 5.28 -1.94
CA ILE A 416 -13.74 5.85 -2.11
C ILE A 416 -13.04 5.84 -0.75
N GLN A 417 -12.06 4.96 -0.59
CA GLN A 417 -11.34 4.73 0.67
C GLN A 417 -10.07 5.58 0.76
N ALA A 418 -10.23 6.89 0.74
CA ALA A 418 -9.11 7.84 0.68
C ALA A 418 -9.14 8.88 1.81
N ILE A 419 -7.95 9.23 2.30
CA ILE A 419 -7.76 10.45 3.07
C ILE A 419 -7.69 11.63 2.12
N VAL A 420 -8.46 12.66 2.42
CA VAL A 420 -8.40 13.94 1.72
C VAL A 420 -7.41 14.86 2.44
N MET A 421 -6.50 15.45 1.68
CA MET A 421 -5.51 16.42 2.16
C MET A 421 -5.61 17.69 1.32
N ILE A 422 -5.90 18.82 1.97
CA ILE A 422 -5.91 20.14 1.35
C ILE A 422 -4.61 20.85 1.67
N VAL A 423 -3.95 21.42 0.67
CA VAL A 423 -2.68 22.15 0.83
C VAL A 423 -2.79 23.51 0.19
N ASN A 424 -2.90 24.55 1.02
CA ASN A 424 -3.12 25.92 0.57
C ASN A 424 -2.18 26.90 1.29
N ASN A 425 -2.12 28.14 0.82
CA ASN A 425 -1.49 29.21 1.59
C ASN A 425 -2.42 29.71 2.70
N GLU A 426 -3.64 30.07 2.33
CA GLU A 426 -4.72 30.42 3.25
C GLU A 426 -5.67 29.25 3.48
N ALA A 427 -6.33 29.20 4.65
CA ALA A 427 -7.35 28.20 4.92
C ALA A 427 -8.54 28.32 3.96
N THR A 428 -9.02 27.16 3.51
CA THR A 428 -10.18 27.00 2.64
C THR A 428 -11.41 27.60 3.29
N ARG A 429 -12.10 28.47 2.56
CA ARG A 429 -13.40 29.02 2.96
C ARG A 429 -14.51 28.09 2.47
N PHE A 430 -15.22 27.48 3.41
CA PHE A 430 -16.36 26.62 3.15
C PHE A 430 -17.67 27.41 3.23
N THR A 431 -18.59 27.17 2.28
CA THR A 431 -19.93 27.76 2.28
C THR A 431 -20.91 27.04 3.21
N GLU A 432 -20.61 25.79 3.61
CA GLU A 432 -21.40 24.98 4.54
C GLU A 432 -21.34 25.54 5.97
N ARG A 433 -22.52 25.76 6.60
CA ARG A 433 -22.64 26.45 7.90
C ARG A 433 -23.32 25.61 9.00
N CYS A 434 -23.59 24.33 8.77
CA CYS A 434 -24.18 23.42 9.76
C CYS A 434 -23.11 22.66 10.57
N GLY A 435 -21.82 22.95 10.37
CA GLY A 435 -20.70 22.34 11.07
C GLY A 435 -20.40 20.89 10.65
N GLY A 436 -21.00 20.44 9.54
CA GLY A 436 -20.77 19.09 9.01
C GLY A 436 -19.35 18.91 8.48
N ILE A 437 -18.81 19.93 7.82
CA ILE A 437 -17.42 19.92 7.34
C ILE A 437 -16.45 20.20 8.49
N ASP A 438 -16.75 21.19 9.33
CA ASP A 438 -15.82 21.66 10.37
C ASP A 438 -15.41 20.56 11.37
N ARG A 439 -16.36 19.68 11.75
CA ARG A 439 -16.06 18.54 12.64
C ARG A 439 -15.20 17.44 12.00
N ARG A 440 -15.00 17.48 10.68
CA ARG A 440 -14.13 16.57 9.94
C ARG A 440 -12.77 17.19 9.63
N ARG A 441 -12.65 18.51 9.76
CA ARG A 441 -11.48 19.28 9.35
C ARG A 441 -10.41 19.29 10.44
N VAL A 442 -9.18 18.86 10.12
CA VAL A 442 -8.00 18.98 11.00
C VAL A 442 -7.00 19.93 10.34
N ILE A 443 -6.81 21.12 10.91
CA ILE A 443 -5.99 22.19 10.31
C ILE A 443 -4.62 22.26 10.99
N TYR A 444 -3.57 22.34 10.18
CA TYR A 444 -2.19 22.65 10.57
C TYR A 444 -1.76 23.95 9.91
N HIS A 445 -1.15 24.86 10.67
CA HIS A 445 -0.64 26.13 10.17
C HIS A 445 0.88 26.18 10.31
N PHE A 446 1.58 26.18 9.19
CA PHE A 446 3.04 26.32 9.17
C PHE A 446 3.38 27.80 8.94
N ASP A 447 3.54 28.50 10.06
CA ASP A 447 3.72 29.95 10.19
C ASP A 447 5.15 30.43 9.92
N ARG A 448 6.13 29.52 9.87
CA ARG A 448 7.54 29.86 9.65
C ARG A 448 7.96 29.61 8.21
N VAL A 449 8.57 30.60 7.58
CA VAL A 449 9.19 30.46 6.25
C VAL A 449 10.68 30.14 6.42
N VAL A 450 11.15 29.09 5.74
CA VAL A 450 12.59 28.80 5.68
C VAL A 450 13.26 29.88 4.82
N PRO A 451 14.27 30.61 5.34
CA PRO A 451 15.04 31.57 4.55
C PRO A 451 15.66 30.89 3.32
N ASP A 452 15.71 31.58 2.18
CA ASP A 452 16.19 31.00 0.91
C ASP A 452 17.58 30.38 1.04
N GLU A 453 18.48 31.01 1.78
CA GLU A 453 19.86 30.57 2.04
C GLU A 453 19.95 29.27 2.86
N GLN A 454 18.91 28.94 3.63
CA GLN A 454 18.84 27.75 4.48
C GLN A 454 18.04 26.62 3.82
N ARG A 455 17.49 26.85 2.63
CA ARG A 455 16.72 25.83 1.91
C ARG A 455 17.66 24.80 1.31
N ASP A 456 17.53 23.57 1.78
CA ASP A 456 18.20 22.43 1.16
C ASP A 456 17.36 21.92 -0.02
N PRO A 457 17.81 22.08 -1.28
CA PRO A 457 17.08 21.62 -2.46
C PRO A 457 16.97 20.09 -2.53
N HIS A 458 17.81 19.36 -1.80
CA HIS A 458 17.82 17.90 -1.76
C HIS A 458 17.14 17.32 -0.51
N LEU A 459 16.49 18.15 0.31
CA LEU A 459 15.83 17.72 1.55
C LEU A 459 14.86 16.56 1.32
N LEU A 460 14.05 16.62 0.26
CA LEU A 460 13.09 15.56 -0.06
C LEU A 460 13.75 14.23 -0.38
N ALA A 461 14.84 14.24 -1.16
CA ALA A 461 15.58 13.03 -1.49
C ALA A 461 16.26 12.43 -0.24
N LYS A 462 16.71 13.27 0.68
CA LYS A 462 17.24 12.83 1.98
C LYS A 462 16.16 12.20 2.86
N ILE A 463 15.00 12.84 2.96
CA ILE A 463 13.85 12.30 3.71
C ILE A 463 13.33 11.01 3.08
N GLU A 464 13.37 10.86 1.76
CA GLU A 464 12.99 9.63 1.07
C GLU A 464 13.85 8.43 1.53
N GLN A 465 15.14 8.65 1.79
CA GLN A 465 16.04 7.63 2.35
C GLN A 465 15.73 7.30 3.82
N GLU A 466 15.00 8.16 4.53
CA GLU A 466 14.61 8.00 5.94
C GLU A 466 13.22 7.36 6.11
N ILE A 467 12.49 7.06 5.02
CA ILE A 467 11.09 6.61 5.09
C ILE A 467 10.89 5.35 5.93
N SER A 468 11.78 4.35 5.85
CA SER A 468 11.72 3.18 6.73
C SER A 468 11.76 3.56 8.22
N GLY A 469 12.63 4.49 8.59
CA GLY A 469 12.75 5.01 9.96
C GLY A 469 11.54 5.85 10.38
N ILE A 470 10.96 6.62 9.46
CA ILE A 470 9.73 7.40 9.70
C ILE A 470 8.55 6.45 9.97
N VAL A 471 8.40 5.41 9.14
CA VAL A 471 7.38 4.37 9.33
C VAL A 471 7.55 3.71 10.70
N TYR A 472 8.77 3.31 11.07
CA TYR A 472 9.05 2.78 12.41
C TYR A 472 8.62 3.75 13.52
N GLN A 473 8.97 5.04 13.43
CA GLN A 473 8.59 6.04 14.44
C GLN A 473 7.08 6.19 14.56
N LEU A 474 6.34 6.23 13.45
CA LEU A 474 4.89 6.35 13.46
C LEU A 474 4.25 5.13 14.14
N MET A 475 4.70 3.92 13.79
CA MET A 475 4.19 2.67 14.34
C MET A 475 4.50 2.52 15.84
N GLN A 476 5.69 2.92 16.27
CA GLN A 476 6.07 2.89 17.69
C GLN A 476 5.38 3.98 18.51
N ARG A 477 5.16 5.16 17.93
CA ARG A 477 4.49 6.29 18.61
C ARG A 477 3.01 6.00 18.84
N PHE A 478 2.35 5.35 17.89
CA PHE A 478 0.92 5.04 17.92
C PHE A 478 0.68 3.54 17.82
N LYS A 479 1.09 2.81 18.86
CA LYS A 479 0.79 1.38 19.02
C LYS A 479 -0.72 1.14 19.09
N ASP A 480 -1.44 2.06 19.75
CA ASP A 480 -2.89 2.13 19.69
C ASP A 480 -3.32 3.21 18.66
N PRO A 481 -4.04 2.83 17.58
CA PRO A 481 -4.59 3.78 16.62
C PRO A 481 -5.46 4.87 17.26
N MET A 482 -6.11 4.60 18.40
CA MET A 482 -6.97 5.58 19.08
C MET A 482 -6.19 6.74 19.70
N ASP A 483 -4.90 6.56 20.01
CA ASP A 483 -4.05 7.66 20.49
C ASP A 483 -3.76 8.66 19.36
N ALA A 484 -3.53 8.17 18.13
CA ALA A 484 -3.41 9.04 16.96
C ALA A 484 -4.73 9.78 16.70
N LYS A 485 -5.88 9.08 16.76
CA LYS A 485 -7.19 9.72 16.61
C LYS A 485 -7.44 10.81 17.66
N ARG A 486 -7.06 10.57 18.92
CA ARG A 486 -7.15 11.58 20.00
C ARG A 486 -6.26 12.79 19.71
N ALA A 487 -5.05 12.58 19.23
CA ALA A 487 -4.13 13.67 18.84
C ALA A 487 -4.69 14.52 17.68
N LEU A 488 -5.32 13.89 16.67
CA LEU A 488 -6.01 14.62 15.60
C LEU A 488 -7.19 15.46 16.12
N HIS A 489 -7.99 14.90 17.03
CA HIS A 489 -9.04 15.67 17.69
C HIS A 489 -8.46 16.84 18.51
N ASN A 490 -7.38 16.62 19.25
CA ASN A 490 -6.68 17.69 19.97
C ASN A 490 -6.23 18.81 19.02
N GLN A 491 -5.75 18.48 17.82
CA GLN A 491 -5.38 19.48 16.81
C GLN A 491 -6.57 20.24 16.24
N GLN A 492 -7.65 19.55 15.87
CA GLN A 492 -8.91 20.18 15.43
C GLN A 492 -9.43 21.19 16.46
N THR A 493 -9.08 20.91 17.72
CA THR A 493 -9.41 21.64 18.91
C THR A 493 -8.18 22.41 19.47
N SER A 494 -7.21 22.78 18.65
CA SER A 494 -6.09 23.61 19.11
C SER A 494 -6.42 25.11 19.05
N ALA A 495 -5.64 25.93 19.75
CA ALA A 495 -5.70 27.38 19.61
C ALA A 495 -5.29 27.82 18.20
N GLU A 496 -4.27 27.17 17.62
CA GLU A 496 -3.84 27.34 16.23
C GLU A 496 -5.00 27.12 15.24
N ALA A 497 -5.75 26.02 15.39
CA ALA A 497 -6.88 25.75 14.51
C ALA A 497 -8.00 26.80 14.65
N LEU A 498 -8.24 27.33 15.86
CA LEU A 498 -9.22 28.39 16.09
C LEU A 498 -8.76 29.73 15.46
N GLU A 499 -7.49 30.05 15.56
CA GLU A 499 -6.89 31.26 14.97
C GLU A 499 -7.04 31.26 13.45
N VAL A 500 -6.65 30.17 12.79
CA VAL A 500 -6.78 30.03 11.32
C VAL A 500 -8.24 30.08 10.86
N LYS A 501 -9.16 29.47 11.63
CA LYS A 501 -10.60 29.56 11.34
C LYS A 501 -11.11 30.99 11.48
N SER A 502 -10.64 31.72 12.49
CA SER A 502 -11.04 33.12 12.71
C SER A 502 -10.57 34.04 11.58
N GLN A 503 -9.36 33.82 11.04
CA GLN A 503 -8.84 34.58 9.90
C GLN A 503 -9.65 34.39 8.60
N THR A 504 -10.33 33.25 8.44
CA THR A 504 -11.00 32.87 7.19
C THR A 504 -12.52 32.88 7.26
N ASP A 505 -13.09 32.81 8.47
CA ASP A 505 -14.52 32.89 8.74
C ASP A 505 -14.84 34.00 9.74
N HIS A 506 -15.35 35.10 9.19
CA HIS A 506 -15.77 36.29 9.94
C HIS A 506 -16.82 36.00 11.04
N ILE A 507 -17.58 34.89 10.95
CA ILE A 507 -18.50 34.51 12.05
C ILE A 507 -17.71 33.93 13.22
N THR A 508 -16.69 33.13 12.95
CA THR A 508 -15.82 32.57 13.99
C THR A 508 -15.12 33.70 14.72
N GLU A 509 -14.55 34.66 13.99
CA GLU A 509 -13.93 35.88 14.52
C GLU A 509 -14.92 36.70 15.35
N PHE A 510 -16.10 37.01 14.80
CA PHE A 510 -17.14 37.74 15.52
C PHE A 510 -17.53 37.05 16.83
N CYS A 511 -17.68 35.72 16.83
CA CYS A 511 -17.99 34.96 18.05
C CYS A 511 -16.89 35.05 19.11
N GLY A 512 -15.66 35.38 18.74
CA GLY A 512 -14.53 35.57 19.64
C GLY A 512 -14.73 36.67 20.68
N TYR A 513 -15.61 37.64 20.42
CA TYR A 513 -15.95 38.74 21.34
C TYR A 513 -16.98 38.37 22.41
N PHE A 514 -17.47 37.12 22.41
CA PHE A 514 -18.58 36.71 23.25
C PHE A 514 -18.26 35.49 24.11
N LEU A 515 -18.96 35.40 25.23
CA LEU A 515 -19.00 34.23 26.12
C LEU A 515 -20.44 33.76 26.31
N THR A 516 -20.62 32.53 26.81
CA THR A 516 -21.94 31.98 27.14
C THR A 516 -22.09 31.80 28.65
N SER A 517 -23.34 31.71 29.10
CA SER A 517 -23.74 31.49 30.50
C SER A 517 -24.78 30.37 30.63
N ASP A 518 -25.09 29.97 31.86
CA ASP A 518 -26.10 28.94 32.16
C ASP A 518 -27.53 29.37 31.78
N LYS A 519 -27.82 30.68 31.83
CA LYS A 519 -29.16 31.25 31.65
C LYS A 519 -29.29 32.04 30.34
N CYS A 520 -30.48 32.00 29.76
CA CYS A 520 -30.84 32.79 28.58
C CYS A 520 -31.17 34.25 28.94
N ASP A 521 -30.26 34.95 29.63
CA ASP A 521 -30.40 36.33 30.07
C ASP A 521 -29.43 37.32 29.37
N GLY A 522 -28.73 36.87 28.34
CA GLY A 522 -27.84 37.68 27.53
C GLY A 522 -28.53 38.44 26.41
N LEU A 523 -27.77 38.64 25.33
CA LEU A 523 -28.15 39.44 24.16
C LEU A 523 -29.33 38.83 23.40
N PHE A 524 -30.13 39.69 22.77
CA PHE A 524 -31.19 39.26 21.85
C PHE A 524 -30.61 38.99 20.46
N ILE A 525 -31.28 38.17 19.64
CA ILE A 525 -30.85 37.97 18.24
C ILE A 525 -31.04 39.26 17.41
N GLY A 526 -32.22 39.88 17.47
CA GLY A 526 -32.54 41.11 16.73
C GLY A 526 -32.79 40.93 15.23
N ASN A 527 -32.85 42.04 14.50
CA ASN A 527 -32.99 42.07 13.04
C ASN A 527 -32.34 43.33 12.43
N ALA A 528 -32.27 43.40 11.10
CA ALA A 528 -31.56 44.44 10.36
C ALA A 528 -32.05 45.87 10.61
N ARG A 529 -33.31 46.06 11.05
CA ARG A 529 -33.90 47.39 11.24
C ARG A 529 -33.57 48.01 12.59
N MET A 530 -32.89 47.28 13.46
CA MET A 530 -32.56 47.70 14.83
C MET A 530 -31.22 48.43 14.90
N PHE A 531 -31.04 49.45 14.06
CA PHE A 531 -29.85 50.31 14.08
C PHE A 531 -29.67 50.97 15.46
N GLY A 532 -28.43 51.03 15.96
CA GLY A 532 -28.12 51.60 17.28
C GLY A 532 -28.41 50.67 18.47
N LYS A 533 -28.69 49.39 18.22
CA LYS A 533 -28.98 48.37 19.26
C LYS A 533 -27.86 47.34 19.43
N GLU A 534 -26.66 47.64 18.96
CA GLU A 534 -25.48 46.75 18.95
C GLU A 534 -25.10 46.28 20.35
N ARG A 535 -25.27 47.13 21.37
CA ARG A 535 -25.03 46.77 22.78
C ARG A 535 -25.99 45.71 23.35
N THR A 536 -27.11 45.44 22.68
CA THR A 536 -28.21 44.61 23.22
C THR A 536 -28.64 43.48 22.29
N HIS A 537 -28.25 43.54 21.01
CA HIS A 537 -28.68 42.61 19.99
C HIS A 537 -27.49 42.14 19.13
N LEU A 538 -27.40 40.82 18.93
CA LEU A 538 -26.31 40.15 18.22
C LEU A 538 -26.27 40.48 16.73
N TYR A 539 -27.41 40.51 16.03
CA TYR A 539 -27.43 40.77 14.60
C TYR A 539 -27.06 42.24 14.27
N PRO A 540 -27.57 43.26 14.98
CA PRO A 540 -27.05 44.63 14.87
C PRO A 540 -25.55 44.73 15.15
N ALA A 541 -25.05 44.09 16.22
CA ALA A 541 -23.62 44.07 16.52
C ALA A 541 -22.79 43.42 15.38
N TYR A 542 -23.31 42.35 14.79
CA TYR A 542 -22.70 41.69 13.64
C TYR A 542 -22.67 42.59 12.40
N LEU A 543 -23.76 43.32 12.11
CA LEU A 543 -23.80 44.27 10.99
C LEU A 543 -22.78 45.40 11.15
N ALA A 544 -22.61 45.91 12.36
CA ALA A 544 -21.58 46.90 12.67
C ALA A 544 -20.16 46.33 12.46
N PHE A 545 -19.91 45.12 12.98
CA PHE A 545 -18.66 44.40 12.78
C PHE A 545 -18.34 44.23 11.29
N THR A 546 -19.27 43.70 10.49
CA THR A 546 -19.04 43.49 9.06
C THR A 546 -18.90 44.79 8.27
N GLY A 547 -19.67 45.82 8.64
CA GLY A 547 -19.62 47.12 7.99
C GLY A 547 -18.26 47.79 8.13
N THR A 548 -17.70 47.78 9.35
CA THR A 548 -16.38 48.36 9.63
C THR A 548 -15.24 47.55 9.03
N SER A 549 -15.37 46.23 9.00
CA SER A 549 -14.37 45.33 8.40
C SER A 549 -14.45 45.25 6.86
N GLY A 550 -15.43 45.92 6.22
CA GLY A 550 -15.63 45.86 4.76
C GLY A 550 -16.04 44.47 4.26
N ILE A 551 -16.62 43.64 5.12
CA ILE A 551 -17.00 42.25 4.84
C ILE A 551 -18.47 42.22 4.42
N LYS A 552 -18.79 41.39 3.41
CA LYS A 552 -20.18 41.16 3.02
C LYS A 552 -20.94 40.40 4.11
N GLU A 553 -22.02 40.98 4.60
CA GLU A 553 -22.83 40.44 5.67
C GLU A 553 -23.67 39.21 5.24
N LEU A 554 -23.93 38.33 6.21
CA LEU A 554 -24.94 37.29 6.09
C LEU A 554 -26.32 37.86 6.39
N ASN A 555 -27.35 37.33 5.71
CA ASN A 555 -28.72 37.57 6.13
C ASN A 555 -29.01 36.97 7.52
N LEU A 556 -30.09 37.42 8.17
CA LEU A 556 -30.43 37.02 9.55
C LEU A 556 -30.51 35.51 9.77
N ASN A 557 -31.07 34.76 8.81
CA ASN A 557 -31.22 33.31 8.93
C ASN A 557 -29.86 32.61 8.88
N ASN A 558 -29.02 32.97 7.91
CA ASN A 558 -27.68 32.40 7.76
C ASN A 558 -26.77 32.82 8.92
N PHE A 559 -26.90 34.04 9.42
CA PHE A 559 -26.24 34.49 10.64
C PHE A 559 -26.65 33.63 11.84
N ALA A 560 -27.95 33.44 12.09
CA ALA A 560 -28.43 32.69 13.24
C ALA A 560 -27.99 31.20 13.22
N ILE A 561 -27.88 30.61 12.02
CA ILE A 561 -27.32 29.26 11.83
C ILE A 561 -25.82 29.27 12.15
N SER A 562 -25.06 30.18 11.53
CA SER A 562 -23.60 30.24 11.66
C SER A 562 -23.15 30.64 13.08
N LEU A 563 -23.93 31.47 13.78
CA LEU A 563 -23.67 31.89 15.16
C LEU A 563 -23.56 30.70 16.11
N ARG A 564 -24.44 29.69 15.96
CA ARG A 564 -24.37 28.48 16.79
C ARG A 564 -23.06 27.73 16.58
N GLN A 565 -22.61 27.65 15.32
CA GLN A 565 -21.33 27.01 14.98
C GLN A 565 -20.15 27.81 15.55
N GLY A 566 -20.11 29.13 15.32
CA GLY A 566 -19.03 29.99 15.78
C GLY A 566 -18.88 29.99 17.31
N ILE A 567 -19.98 30.10 18.06
CA ILE A 567 -19.95 30.03 19.53
C ILE A 567 -19.43 28.68 20.04
N LYS A 568 -19.77 27.58 19.35
CA LYS A 568 -19.24 26.25 19.68
C LYS A 568 -17.74 26.15 19.43
N GLN A 569 -17.23 26.77 18.37
CA GLN A 569 -15.80 26.78 18.05
C GLN A 569 -14.97 27.54 19.08
N GLN A 570 -15.55 28.60 19.69
CA GLN A 570 -14.92 29.41 20.75
C GLN A 570 -14.80 28.69 22.11
N ARG A 571 -15.39 27.49 22.25
CA ARG A 571 -15.33 26.64 23.46
C ARG A 571 -15.70 27.35 24.75
N ASN A 572 -16.79 28.08 24.70
CA ASN A 572 -17.39 28.61 25.91
C ASN A 572 -17.84 27.47 26.83
N GLU A 573 -17.84 27.72 28.14
CA GLU A 573 -18.19 26.73 29.17
C GLU A 573 -19.60 26.16 28.98
N PHE A 574 -20.54 27.00 28.52
CA PHE A 574 -21.93 26.61 28.31
C PHE A 574 -22.27 26.52 26.82
N ASP A 575 -23.05 25.51 26.42
CA ASP A 575 -23.57 25.40 25.07
C ASP A 575 -24.51 26.57 24.72
N TYR A 576 -24.57 26.92 23.43
CA TYR A 576 -25.50 27.95 22.94
C TYR A 576 -26.96 27.56 23.21
N ASN A 577 -27.69 28.45 23.88
CA ASN A 577 -29.11 28.30 24.17
C ASN A 577 -29.88 29.60 23.88
N LYS A 578 -31.18 29.47 23.59
CA LYS A 578 -32.07 30.59 23.31
C LYS A 578 -33.49 30.32 23.78
N GLN A 579 -34.18 31.38 24.18
CA GLN A 579 -35.58 31.33 24.59
C GLN A 579 -36.38 32.42 23.88
N LYS A 580 -37.61 32.07 23.47
CA LYS A 580 -38.56 33.05 22.93
C LYS A 580 -39.21 33.81 24.09
N THR A 581 -39.16 35.13 24.03
CA THR A 581 -39.76 36.05 25.01
C THR A 581 -40.73 37.01 24.32
N LYS A 582 -41.47 37.81 25.09
CA LYS A 582 -42.34 38.88 24.55
C LYS A 582 -41.56 39.95 23.77
N ALA A 583 -40.29 40.16 24.11
CA ALA A 583 -39.42 41.16 23.48
C ALA A 583 -38.60 40.63 22.29
N GLY A 584 -38.64 39.31 22.04
CA GLY A 584 -37.87 38.66 20.98
C GLY A 584 -37.16 37.38 21.46
N VAL A 585 -36.23 36.89 20.65
CA VAL A 585 -35.41 35.70 20.98
C VAL A 585 -34.21 36.14 21.80
N ARG A 586 -34.18 35.77 23.08
CA ARG A 586 -33.07 36.03 24.01
C ARG A 586 -32.12 34.85 24.06
N THR A 587 -30.82 35.10 24.12
CA THR A 587 -29.78 34.07 24.14
C THR A 587 -29.07 34.03 25.49
N ASN A 588 -28.21 33.03 25.70
CA ASN A 588 -27.29 32.98 26.82
C ASN A 588 -25.91 33.62 26.52
N ILE A 589 -25.81 34.39 25.42
CA ILE A 589 -24.57 35.00 24.94
C ILE A 589 -24.39 36.40 25.53
N HIS A 590 -23.20 36.69 26.03
CA HIS A 590 -22.79 37.98 26.59
C HIS A 590 -21.49 38.46 25.94
N PHE A 591 -21.27 39.78 25.88
CA PHE A 591 -19.97 40.31 25.47
C PHE A 591 -18.90 39.93 26.51
N LYS A 592 -17.70 39.59 26.05
CA LYS A 592 -16.51 39.50 26.92
C LYS A 592 -16.14 40.88 27.45
N ASP A 593 -16.06 41.85 26.55
CA ASP A 593 -15.90 43.26 26.84
C ASP A 593 -16.73 44.06 25.81
N VAL A 594 -17.82 44.66 26.28
CA VAL A 594 -18.72 45.43 25.41
C VAL A 594 -18.06 46.75 24.98
N ASP A 595 -17.31 47.41 25.85
CA ASP A 595 -16.77 48.73 25.53
C ASP A 595 -15.59 48.62 24.56
N GLU A 596 -14.78 47.56 24.66
CA GLU A 596 -13.78 47.20 23.65
C GLU A 596 -14.42 46.95 22.29
N PHE A 597 -15.47 46.14 22.23
CA PHE A 597 -16.17 45.83 20.97
C PHE A 597 -16.70 47.11 20.30
N ILE A 598 -17.40 47.95 21.08
CA ILE A 598 -17.96 49.21 20.56
C ILE A 598 -16.84 50.16 20.11
N LYS A 599 -15.75 50.29 20.89
CA LYS A 599 -14.60 51.13 20.52
C LYS A 599 -13.96 50.69 19.21
N THR A 600 -13.97 49.39 18.93
CA THR A 600 -13.33 48.79 17.76
C THR A 600 -14.20 48.90 16.50
N PHE A 601 -15.52 48.69 16.60
CA PHE A 601 -16.37 48.52 15.42
C PHE A 601 -17.43 49.62 15.20
N LEU A 602 -17.61 50.55 16.13
CA LEU A 602 -18.69 51.55 16.09
C LEU A 602 -18.21 53.00 16.20
N LYS A 603 -16.95 53.27 15.87
CA LYS A 603 -16.37 54.62 15.85
C LYS A 603 -16.29 55.24 14.47
#